data_AF-A0AAU3F2R5-F1
#
_entry.id   AF-A0AAU3F2R5-F1
#
_cell.length_a   1.000
_cell.length_b   1.000
_cell.length_c   1.000
_cell.angle_alpha   90.00
_cell.angle_beta   90.00
_cell.angle_gamma   90.00
#
_symmetry.space_group_name_H-M   'P 1'
#
loop_
_entity.id
_entity.type
_entity.pdbx_description
1 polymer ?
#
loop_
_entity_poly.entity_id
_entity_poly.type
_entity_poly.pdbx_seq_one_letter_code
_entity_poly.pdbx_strand_id
1 'polypeptide(L)' 'MEDLTDEQRLDRFARKYAHDGCEVREVRRVPHDGLSGYAWSVRFVESS' A
#
# COMPACT_ATOMS: atom_id res chain seq x y z
N MET A 1 -10.65 2.88 -2.50
CA MET A 1 -9.56 1.90 -2.33
C MET A 1 -10.09 0.47 -2.42
N GLU A 2 -11.24 0.17 -1.83
CA GLU A 2 -11.84 -1.17 -1.88
C GLU A 2 -12.24 -1.61 -3.29
N ASP A 3 -12.76 -0.67 -4.10
CA ASP A 3 -13.18 -0.91 -5.48
C ASP A 3 -12.02 -1.00 -6.50
N LEU A 4 -10.80 -0.67 -6.07
CA LEU A 4 -9.62 -0.72 -6.95
C LEU A 4 -9.12 -2.17 -7.05
N THR A 5 -8.64 -2.57 -8.22
CA THR A 5 -7.88 -3.82 -8.35
C THR A 5 -6.55 -3.74 -7.60
N ASP A 6 -5.94 -4.88 -7.32
CA ASP A 6 -4.66 -4.92 -6.60
C ASP A 6 -3.57 -4.09 -7.30
N GLU A 7 -3.51 -4.17 -8.64
CA GLU A 7 -2.60 -3.38 -9.47
C GLU A 7 -2.86 -1.88 -9.37
N GLN A 8 -4.13 -1.45 -9.37
CA GLN A 8 -4.48 -0.04 -9.22
C GLN A 8 -4.18 0.50 -7.83
N ARG A 9 -4.32 -0.34 -6.79
CA ARG A 9 -3.89 0.03 -5.43
C ARG A 9 -2.38 0.17 -5.40
N LEU A 10 -1.65 -0.82 -5.91
CA LEU A 10 -0.20 -0.82 -5.95
C LEU A 10 0.33 0.42 -6.68
N ASP A 11 -0.19 0.74 -7.86
CA ASP A 11 0.18 1.95 -8.62
C ASP A 11 -0.15 3.24 -7.85
N ARG A 12 -1.30 3.31 -7.19
CA ARG A 12 -1.68 4.48 -6.38
C ARG A 12 -0.73 4.69 -5.20
N PHE A 13 -0.36 3.61 -4.50
CA PHE A 13 0.61 3.68 -3.41
C PHE A 13 2.01 3.96 -3.95
N ALA A 14 2.44 3.34 -5.04
CA ALA A 14 3.72 3.60 -5.68
C ALA A 14 3.86 5.08 -6.05
N ARG A 15 2.85 5.69 -6.68
CA ARG A 15 2.85 7.14 -6.97
C ARG A 15 2.88 8.01 -5.72
N LYS A 16 2.26 7.57 -4.62
CA LYS A 16 2.30 8.30 -3.34
C LYS A 16 3.71 8.30 -2.75
N TYR A 17 4.45 7.19 -2.84
CA TYR A 17 5.77 7.02 -2.22
C TYR A 17 6.95 7.16 -3.20
N ALA A 18 6.69 7.45 -4.47
CA ALA A 18 7.71 7.62 -5.51
C ALA A 18 8.72 8.74 -5.19
N HIS A 19 8.34 9.70 -4.37
CA HIS A 19 9.21 10.82 -3.97
C HIS A 19 10.22 10.45 -2.87
N ASP A 20 10.00 9.36 -2.14
CA ASP A 20 10.89 8.86 -1.09
C ASP A 20 11.98 7.90 -1.62
N GLY A 21 12.01 7.64 -2.94
CA GLY A 21 12.90 6.62 -3.53
C GLY A 21 12.52 5.17 -3.18
N CYS A 22 11.38 4.99 -2.51
CA CYS A 22 10.84 3.70 -2.11
C CYS A 22 9.99 3.09 -3.22
N GLU A 23 10.25 1.83 -3.58
CA GLU A 23 9.38 1.09 -4.51
C GLU A 23 8.36 0.27 -3.71
N VAL A 24 7.07 0.51 -3.97
CA VAL A 24 5.98 -0.25 -3.36
C VAL A 24 5.87 -1.60 -4.05
N ARG A 25 6.06 -2.69 -3.29
CA ARG A 25 6.01 -4.07 -3.79
C ARG A 25 4.72 -4.79 -3.45
N GLU A 26 4.10 -4.44 -2.33
CA GLU A 26 2.89 -5.11 -1.87
C GLU A 26 1.98 -4.12 -1.14
N VAL A 27 0.69 -4.18 -1.45
CA VAL A 27 -0.36 -3.43 -0.76
C VAL A 27 -1.45 -4.40 -0.37
N ARG A 28 -1.56 -4.71 0.92
CA ARG A 28 -2.58 -5.65 1.42
C ARG A 28 -3.48 -5.02 2.47
N ARG A 29 -4.72 -5.46 2.50
CA ARG A 29 -5.68 -5.07 3.53
C ARG A 29 -5.48 -5.94 4.76
N VAL A 30 -5.24 -5.32 5.91
CA VAL A 30 -5.05 -6.01 7.20
C VAL A 30 -6.17 -5.60 8.16
N PRO A 31 -6.65 -6.50 9.03
CA PRO A 31 -7.58 -6.12 10.08
C PRO A 31 -6.93 -5.09 10.99
N HIS A 32 -7.65 -4.02 11.33
CA HIS A 32 -7.14 -3.04 12.28
C HIS A 32 -7.54 -3.49 13.69
N ASP A 33 -6.58 -3.98 14.47
CA ASP A 33 -6.85 -4.35 15.86
C ASP A 33 -7.21 -3.08 16.67
N GLY A 34 -8.36 -3.08 17.33
CA GLY A 34 -8.85 -1.94 18.13
C GLY A 34 -9.82 -0.97 17.44
N LEU A 35 -10.10 -1.10 16.15
CA LEU A 35 -11.19 -0.36 15.47
C LEU A 35 -11.99 -1.33 14.59
N SER A 36 -13.32 -1.19 14.54
CA SER A 36 -14.13 -1.92 13.55
C SER A 36 -13.82 -1.41 12.15
N GLY A 37 -12.79 -1.99 11.53
CA GLY A 37 -12.30 -1.57 10.22
C GLY A 37 -11.06 -2.33 9.78
N TYR A 38 -10.46 -1.84 8.71
CA TYR A 38 -9.25 -2.40 8.13
C TYR A 38 -8.23 -1.29 7.91
N ALA A 39 -6.95 -1.67 7.91
CA ALA A 39 -5.84 -0.81 7.52
C ALA A 39 -5.20 -1.35 6.23
N TRP A 40 -4.37 -0.52 5.61
CA TRP A 40 -3.56 -0.90 4.46
C TRP A 40 -2.11 -1.07 4.92
N SER A 41 -1.61 -2.29 4.82
CA SER A 41 -0.20 -2.61 5.03
C SER A 41 0.50 -2.47 3.69
N VAL A 42 1.48 -1.58 3.61
CA VAL A 42 2.29 -1.33 2.42
C VAL A 42 3.70 -1.81 2.68
N ARG A 43 4.23 -2.67 1.82
CA ARG A 43 5.60 -3.13 1.88
C ARG A 43 6.43 -2.44 0.80
N PHE A 44 7.53 -1.85 1.23
CA PHE A 44 8.49 -1.15 0.38
C PHE A 44 9.76 -1.98 0.25
N VAL A 45 10.48 -1.79 -0.85
CA VAL A 45 11.89 -2.10 -0.95
C VAL A 45 12.64 -0.78 -1.13
N GLU A 46 13.72 -0.60 -0.38
CA GLU A 46 14.65 0.48 -0.63
C GLU A 46 15.40 0.15 -1.93
N SER A 47 15.29 1.01 -2.93
CA SER A 47 16.14 0.94 -4.11
C SER A 47 17.51 1.47 -3.71
N SER A 48 18.43 0.56 -3.42
CA SER A 48 19.84 0.86 -3.08
C SER A 48 20.61 1.49 -4.23
#